data_AF-A0AAJ0AY19-F1
#
_entry.id   AF-A0AAJ0AY19-F1
#
_cell.length_a   1.000
_cell.length_b   1.000
_cell.length_c   1.000
_cell.angle_alpha   90.00
_cell.angle_beta   90.00
_cell.angle_gamma   90.00
#
_symmetry.space_group_name_H-M   'P 1'
#
loop_
_entity.id
_entity.type
_entity.pdbx_description
1 polymer ?
#
loop_
_entity_poly.entity_id
_entity_poly.type
_entity_poly.pdbx_seq_one_letter_code
_entity_poly.pdbx_strand_id
1 'polypeptide(L)'
;MENRRFPERCTCFEEQDRAGKVLSKTAQADVVRAIQRLYSTGVPLFDKTVIATLDTAICERHAIMNLVGVDGNMSVSRPDWISFETHYEPRIGFRTIQNMINGVPPDGRMRTCGALSSYRVACFPRHTAPSSRATLSSIKRLWDIYQKLWQQSQTCSVLMEIMGKLPPHCQVTKVVCFGLGALLPNICRTCGLCLNSVHCKIHKTTRSRTFTQHAAAVSIMLMLRQQNPHLQCYSQEPEYSPECRNILRGLDIIVVDGHKGFLEVDDRTLVISIKPAVPVKQIITELARPAVIIWDAMDGDERDPDEGNPDKWQLLTRNGSQYWQSPYGVDPDSSRTRNMLTYEYASVPFPGDVLNFGPLDIHIRQPADTMAGGSALQIGGATAGTLL
;
A
#
# COMPACT_ATOMS: atom_id res chain seq x y z
N MET A 1 11.05 12.51 2.67
CA MET A 1 10.28 12.81 1.45
C MET A 1 11.12 12.34 0.26
N GLU A 2 11.05 11.05 -0.05
CA GLU A 2 11.80 10.50 -1.19
C GLU A 2 11.03 10.78 -2.47
N ASN A 3 11.69 11.52 -3.37
CA ASN A 3 11.25 11.77 -4.74
C ASN A 3 10.97 10.43 -5.42
N ARG A 4 9.69 10.06 -5.51
CA ARG A 4 9.18 9.02 -6.39
C ARG A 4 9.48 9.48 -7.83
N ARG A 5 10.63 9.06 -8.35
CA ARG A 5 11.03 9.34 -9.73
C ARG A 5 10.12 8.55 -10.67
N PHE A 6 8.96 9.09 -11.02
CA PHE A 6 8.33 8.77 -12.30
C PHE A 6 9.37 9.09 -13.40
N PRO A 7 9.56 8.33 -14.47
CA PRO A 7 10.65 8.62 -15.41
C PRO A 7 10.31 9.77 -16.35
N GLU A 8 11.35 10.42 -16.88
CA GLU A 8 11.33 11.70 -17.59
C GLU A 8 10.68 11.68 -18.99
N ARG A 9 10.09 10.54 -19.42
CA ARG A 9 9.63 10.33 -20.80
C ARG A 9 8.30 9.57 -20.96
N CYS A 10 7.52 9.30 -19.91
CA CYS A 10 6.22 8.63 -20.10
C CYS A 10 5.13 9.65 -20.46
N THR A 11 4.84 9.83 -21.75
CA THR A 11 3.68 10.61 -22.23
C THR A 11 2.37 9.85 -22.08
N CYS A 12 2.44 8.55 -21.79
CA CYS A 12 1.33 7.65 -21.52
C CYS A 12 0.24 8.22 -20.58
N PHE A 13 0.68 8.89 -19.49
CA PHE A 13 -0.20 9.51 -18.51
C PHE A 13 -0.80 10.78 -19.09
N GLU A 14 -0.02 11.55 -19.87
CA GLU A 14 -0.49 12.77 -20.51
C GLU A 14 -1.46 12.49 -21.67
N GLU A 15 -1.29 11.42 -22.44
CA GLU A 15 -2.14 11.08 -23.58
C GLU A 15 -3.46 10.45 -23.15
N GLN A 16 -3.43 9.54 -22.16
CA GLN A 16 -4.66 9.01 -21.55
C GLN A 16 -5.43 10.07 -20.77
N ASP A 17 -4.73 10.95 -20.04
CA ASP A 17 -5.35 12.09 -19.36
C ASP A 17 -5.89 13.09 -20.40
N ARG A 18 -5.16 13.41 -21.49
CA ARG A 18 -5.67 14.30 -22.55
C ARG A 18 -6.87 13.76 -23.33
N ALA A 19 -7.13 12.45 -23.32
CA ALA A 19 -8.28 11.87 -24.02
C ALA A 19 -9.65 12.31 -23.45
N GLY A 20 -9.69 12.73 -22.18
CA GLY A 20 -10.90 13.24 -21.53
C GLY A 20 -11.08 14.75 -21.66
N LYS A 21 -12.31 15.19 -21.98
CA LYS A 21 -12.69 16.60 -21.81
C LYS A 21 -12.60 16.99 -20.34
N VAL A 22 -12.01 18.15 -20.05
CA VAL A 22 -12.03 18.76 -18.72
C VAL A 22 -13.49 19.09 -18.39
N LEU A 23 -13.96 18.63 -17.24
CA LEU A 23 -15.31 18.88 -16.76
C LEU A 23 -15.47 20.35 -16.37
N SER A 24 -16.66 20.92 -16.59
CA SER A 24 -17.00 22.23 -16.00
C SER A 24 -17.03 22.13 -14.47
N LYS A 25 -16.79 23.24 -13.75
CA LYS A 25 -16.83 23.25 -12.27
C LYS A 25 -18.14 22.66 -11.72
N THR A 26 -19.27 22.94 -12.37
CA THR A 26 -20.58 22.37 -12.00
C THR A 26 -20.59 20.85 -12.16
N ALA A 27 -20.14 20.33 -13.31
CA ALA A 27 -20.09 18.89 -13.56
C ALA A 27 -19.10 18.16 -12.63
N GLN A 28 -18.01 18.81 -12.23
CA GLN A 28 -17.09 18.28 -11.22
C GLN A 28 -17.80 18.15 -9.86
N ALA A 29 -18.53 19.19 -9.45
CA ALA A 29 -19.29 19.15 -8.20
C ALA A 29 -20.39 18.07 -8.23
N ASP A 30 -21.03 17.83 -9.38
CA ASP A 30 -22.00 16.75 -9.56
C ASP A 30 -21.36 15.37 -9.40
N VAL A 31 -20.20 15.15 -10.03
CA VAL A 31 -19.42 13.91 -9.90
C VAL A 31 -19.01 13.66 -8.44
N VAL A 32 -18.48 14.68 -7.76
CA VAL A 32 -18.08 14.57 -6.34
C VAL A 32 -19.28 14.22 -5.47
N ARG A 33 -20.42 14.91 -5.64
CA ARG A 33 -21.67 14.59 -4.92
C ARG A 33 -22.15 13.17 -5.18
N ALA A 34 -22.07 12.70 -6.42
CA ALA A 34 -22.46 11.34 -6.78
C ALA A 34 -21.57 10.30 -6.09
N ILE A 35 -20.25 10.48 -6.12
CA ILE A 35 -19.29 9.60 -5.43
C ILE A 35 -19.56 9.57 -3.93
N GLN A 36 -19.71 10.75 -3.31
CA GLN A 36 -20.00 10.85 -1.87
C GLN A 36 -21.30 10.14 -1.50
N ARG A 37 -22.36 10.31 -2.30
CA ARG A 37 -23.65 9.64 -2.06
C ARG A 37 -23.51 8.12 -2.17
N LEU A 38 -22.91 7.62 -3.24
CA LEU A 38 -22.74 6.17 -3.46
C LEU A 38 -21.87 5.55 -2.35
N TYR A 39 -20.78 6.22 -2.00
CA TYR A 39 -19.89 5.81 -0.92
C TYR A 39 -20.57 5.85 0.46
N SER A 40 -21.39 6.85 0.77
CA SER A 40 -22.11 6.85 2.06
C SER A 40 -23.20 5.77 2.13
N THR A 41 -23.77 5.35 1.00
CA THR A 41 -24.78 4.27 0.92
C THR A 41 -24.21 2.85 0.92
N GLY A 42 -22.89 2.68 1.05
CA GLY A 42 -22.27 1.35 1.14
C GLY A 42 -21.83 0.73 -0.19
N VAL A 43 -21.91 1.45 -1.33
CA VAL A 43 -21.42 0.94 -2.62
C VAL A 43 -19.89 0.78 -2.56
N PRO A 44 -19.32 -0.39 -2.87
CA PRO A 44 -17.87 -0.60 -2.80
C PRO A 44 -17.13 0.24 -3.85
N LEU A 45 -15.95 0.76 -3.49
CA LEU A 45 -15.02 1.37 -4.44
C LEU A 45 -14.17 0.30 -5.11
N PHE A 46 -13.82 -0.76 -4.39
CA PHE A 46 -12.91 -1.81 -4.82
C PHE A 46 -13.61 -3.16 -4.75
N ASP A 47 -13.50 -3.90 -5.85
CA ASP A 47 -14.02 -5.23 -6.04
C ASP A 47 -12.92 -6.16 -6.59
N LYS A 48 -12.84 -7.36 -6.03
CA LYS A 48 -11.80 -8.35 -6.37
C LYS A 48 -11.97 -8.88 -7.81
N THR A 49 -13.20 -9.02 -8.28
CA THR A 49 -13.51 -9.49 -9.64
C THR A 49 -13.13 -8.44 -10.69
N VAL A 50 -13.32 -7.14 -10.37
CA VAL A 50 -12.88 -6.05 -11.25
C VAL A 50 -11.35 -6.02 -11.35
N ILE A 51 -10.64 -6.20 -10.22
CA ILE A 51 -9.17 -6.30 -10.22
C ILE A 51 -8.70 -7.49 -11.09
N ALA A 52 -9.32 -8.66 -10.92
CA ALA A 52 -8.96 -9.85 -11.71
C ALA A 52 -9.23 -9.66 -13.21
N THR A 53 -10.37 -9.06 -13.57
CA THR A 53 -10.73 -8.78 -14.97
C THR A 53 -9.75 -7.82 -15.63
N LEU A 54 -9.35 -6.77 -14.90
CA LEU A 54 -8.35 -5.82 -15.38
C LEU A 54 -6.95 -6.44 -15.47
N ASP A 55 -6.56 -7.33 -14.54
CA ASP A 55 -5.30 -8.09 -14.65
C ASP A 55 -5.27 -8.90 -15.96
N THR A 56 -6.32 -9.66 -16.22
CA THR A 56 -6.45 -10.47 -17.43
C THR A 56 -6.36 -9.61 -18.68
N ALA A 57 -7.12 -8.50 -18.74
CA ALA A 57 -7.08 -7.58 -19.88
C ALA A 57 -5.69 -6.96 -20.10
N ILE A 58 -4.95 -6.68 -19.02
CA ILE A 58 -3.57 -6.17 -19.08
C ILE A 58 -2.62 -7.26 -19.59
N CYS A 59 -2.72 -8.49 -19.06
CA CYS A 59 -1.89 -9.61 -19.48
C CYS A 59 -2.12 -9.98 -20.96
N GLU A 60 -3.36 -9.94 -21.41
CA GLU A 60 -3.75 -10.22 -22.80
C GLU A 60 -3.59 -9.02 -23.75
N ARG A 61 -3.11 -7.88 -23.23
CA ARG A 61 -2.86 -6.65 -24.00
C ARG A 61 -4.08 -6.16 -24.79
N HIS A 62 -5.24 -6.14 -24.16
CA HIS A 62 -6.48 -5.68 -24.82
C HIS A 62 -6.33 -4.23 -25.30
N ALA A 63 -6.71 -3.95 -26.55
CA ALA A 63 -6.67 -2.59 -27.11
C ALA A 63 -7.63 -1.62 -26.39
N ILE A 64 -8.66 -2.15 -25.73
CA ILE A 64 -9.70 -1.44 -25.02
C ILE A 64 -9.87 -2.11 -23.65
N MET A 65 -9.76 -1.32 -22.58
CA MET A 65 -10.03 -1.77 -21.22
C MET A 65 -11.25 -1.07 -20.66
N ASN A 66 -12.12 -1.84 -20.04
CA ASN A 66 -13.33 -1.34 -19.42
C ASN A 66 -13.08 -1.03 -17.95
N LEU A 67 -13.18 0.24 -17.59
CA LEU A 67 -13.09 0.74 -16.22
C LEU A 67 -14.50 0.96 -15.67
N VAL A 68 -14.90 0.13 -14.71
CA VAL A 68 -16.20 0.22 -14.04
C VAL A 68 -16.17 1.38 -13.03
N GLY A 69 -17.11 2.31 -13.18
CA GLY A 69 -17.35 3.39 -12.25
C GLY A 69 -18.09 2.92 -11.00
N VAL A 70 -17.99 3.69 -9.91
CA VAL A 70 -18.73 3.45 -8.66
C VAL A 70 -20.25 3.54 -8.85
N ASP A 71 -20.70 4.15 -9.95
CA ASP A 71 -22.09 4.22 -10.38
C ASP A 71 -22.53 3.02 -11.23
N GLY A 72 -21.64 2.03 -11.44
CA GLY A 72 -21.84 0.87 -12.29
C GLY A 72 -21.65 1.13 -13.79
N ASN A 73 -21.45 2.38 -14.21
CA ASN A 73 -21.26 2.71 -15.62
C ASN A 73 -19.83 2.39 -16.07
N MET A 74 -19.71 1.97 -17.32
CA MET A 74 -18.41 1.62 -17.90
C MET A 74 -17.80 2.84 -18.59
N SER A 75 -16.52 3.08 -18.31
CA SER A 75 -15.68 4.00 -19.07
C SER A 75 -14.57 3.22 -19.79
N VAL A 76 -14.10 3.75 -20.91
CA VAL A 76 -13.11 3.06 -21.76
C VAL A 76 -11.74 3.69 -21.57
N SER A 77 -10.75 2.86 -21.22
CA SER A 77 -9.33 3.20 -21.30
C SER A 77 -8.71 2.57 -22.54
N ARG A 78 -7.91 3.35 -23.26
CA ARG A 78 -7.14 2.90 -24.44
C ARG A 78 -5.66 3.02 -24.10
N PRO A 79 -5.01 1.92 -23.67
CA PRO A 79 -3.58 1.91 -23.35
C PRO A 79 -2.77 1.96 -24.65
N ASP A 80 -1.80 2.88 -24.71
CA ASP A 80 -0.82 2.91 -25.79
C ASP A 80 0.23 1.82 -25.59
N TRP A 81 -0.09 0.60 -26.02
CA TRP A 81 0.76 -0.60 -25.94
C TRP A 81 2.19 -0.39 -26.44
N ILE A 82 2.41 0.50 -27.41
CA ILE A 82 3.73 0.79 -28.00
C ILE A 82 4.66 1.44 -26.97
N SER A 83 4.14 2.37 -26.15
CA SER A 83 4.90 2.98 -25.06
C SER A 83 5.29 1.98 -23.93
N PHE A 84 4.58 0.86 -23.80
CA PHE A 84 4.80 -0.16 -22.76
C PHE A 84 5.91 -1.19 -23.10
N GLU A 85 6.49 -1.16 -24.31
CA GLU A 85 7.41 -2.23 -24.72
C GLU A 85 8.87 -2.02 -24.31
N THR A 86 9.31 -0.79 -24.05
CA THR A 86 10.75 -0.51 -23.89
C THR A 86 11.19 -0.20 -22.45
N HIS A 87 10.37 0.51 -21.66
CA HIS A 87 10.79 1.01 -20.33
C HIS A 87 9.72 0.94 -19.24
N TYR A 88 8.48 0.56 -19.60
CA TYR A 88 7.33 0.63 -18.70
C TYR A 88 6.54 -0.66 -18.69
N GLU A 89 5.80 -0.89 -17.63
CA GLU A 89 4.83 -1.97 -17.51
C GLU A 89 3.45 -1.41 -17.16
N PRO A 90 2.37 -1.89 -17.82
CA PRO A 90 1.01 -1.52 -17.48
C PRO A 90 0.61 -2.19 -16.19
N ARG A 91 0.00 -1.41 -15.30
CA ARG A 91 -0.57 -1.92 -14.04
C ARG A 91 -1.85 -1.17 -13.73
N ILE A 92 -2.70 -1.79 -12.90
CA ILE A 92 -3.84 -1.10 -12.31
C ILE A 92 -3.31 -0.03 -11.34
N GLY A 93 -3.74 1.21 -11.55
CA GLY A 93 -3.64 2.27 -10.57
C GLY A 93 -4.95 2.37 -9.79
N PHE A 94 -4.84 2.67 -8.50
CA PHE A 94 -5.98 2.81 -7.60
C PHE A 94 -6.09 4.25 -7.11
N ARG A 95 -7.31 4.75 -6.95
CA ARG A 95 -7.63 6.08 -6.43
C ARG A 95 -8.36 5.94 -5.11
N THR A 96 -7.87 6.64 -4.08
CA THR A 96 -8.53 6.73 -2.78
C THR A 96 -9.86 7.47 -2.89
N ILE A 97 -10.76 7.30 -1.93
CA ILE A 97 -11.95 8.15 -1.81
C ILE A 97 -11.58 9.64 -1.77
N GLN A 98 -10.52 10.00 -1.03
CA GLN A 98 -10.03 11.38 -0.93
C GLN A 98 -9.56 11.91 -2.29
N ASN A 99 -8.84 11.11 -3.08
CA ASN A 99 -8.43 11.50 -4.42
C ASN A 99 -9.64 11.63 -5.35
N MET A 100 -10.67 10.81 -5.18
CA MET A 100 -11.86 10.89 -6.02
C MET A 100 -12.75 12.12 -5.70
N ILE A 101 -12.79 12.57 -4.44
CA ILE A 101 -13.64 13.71 -4.02
C ILE A 101 -12.88 15.06 -3.95
N ASN A 102 -11.61 15.04 -3.53
CA ASN A 102 -10.76 16.22 -3.31
C ASN A 102 -9.59 16.31 -4.29
N GLY A 103 -9.41 15.29 -5.16
CA GLY A 103 -8.27 15.19 -6.09
C GLY A 103 -8.37 16.06 -7.34
N VAL A 104 -9.18 17.14 -7.32
CA VAL A 104 -9.12 18.17 -8.36
C VAL A 104 -7.97 19.13 -8.05
N PRO A 105 -6.94 19.24 -8.92
CA PRO A 105 -5.89 20.23 -8.71
C PRO A 105 -6.44 21.66 -8.79
N PRO A 106 -5.76 22.67 -8.22
CA PRO A 106 -6.21 24.06 -8.23
C PRO A 106 -6.48 24.64 -9.63
N ASP A 107 -5.89 24.06 -10.67
CA ASP A 107 -6.11 24.44 -12.07
C ASP A 107 -7.36 23.78 -12.71
N GLY A 108 -8.13 23.00 -11.94
CA GLY A 108 -9.47 22.53 -12.30
C GLY A 108 -9.52 21.34 -13.25
N ARG A 109 -8.44 20.57 -13.41
CA ARG A 109 -8.33 19.51 -14.43
C ARG A 109 -9.00 18.17 -14.08
N MET A 110 -10.17 18.14 -13.46
CA MET A 110 -10.92 16.87 -13.40
C MET A 110 -11.46 16.54 -14.81
N ARG A 111 -11.23 15.32 -15.27
CA ARG A 111 -11.59 14.91 -16.64
C ARG A 111 -12.68 13.84 -16.63
N THR A 112 -13.43 13.82 -17.72
CA THR A 112 -14.57 12.90 -17.97
C THR A 112 -14.19 11.42 -17.89
N CYS A 113 -13.07 11.02 -18.50
CA CYS A 113 -12.67 9.60 -18.54
C CYS A 113 -12.26 9.11 -17.15
N GLY A 114 -12.90 8.04 -16.68
CA GLY A 114 -12.59 7.44 -15.38
C GLY A 114 -12.93 8.34 -14.19
N ALA A 115 -13.68 9.44 -14.34
CA ALA A 115 -14.00 10.36 -13.24
C ALA A 115 -14.62 9.63 -12.04
N LEU A 116 -15.51 8.67 -12.31
CA LEU A 116 -16.21 7.86 -11.32
C LEU A 116 -15.53 6.50 -11.02
N SER A 117 -14.40 6.16 -11.64
CA SER A 117 -13.76 4.85 -11.46
C SER A 117 -12.64 4.89 -10.42
N SER A 118 -12.70 4.09 -9.37
CA SER A 118 -11.56 3.95 -8.43
C SER A 118 -10.31 3.34 -9.10
N TYR A 119 -10.47 2.76 -10.29
CA TYR A 119 -9.42 2.17 -11.10
C TYR A 119 -8.97 3.09 -12.23
N ARG A 120 -7.70 2.96 -12.58
CA ARG A 120 -7.11 3.44 -13.83
C ARG A 120 -6.08 2.43 -14.32
N VAL A 121 -5.65 2.57 -15.56
CA VAL A 121 -4.41 1.91 -15.99
C VAL A 121 -3.29 2.93 -16.02
N ALA A 122 -2.18 2.56 -15.39
CA ALA A 122 -1.03 3.43 -15.21
C ALA A 122 0.23 2.71 -15.67
N CYS A 123 1.21 3.51 -16.08
CA CYS A 123 2.51 3.03 -16.54
C CYS A 123 3.51 3.16 -15.41
N PHE A 124 4.16 2.07 -15.08
CA PHE A 124 5.21 2.03 -14.07
C PHE A 124 6.54 1.73 -14.75
N PRO A 125 7.63 2.44 -14.40
CA PRO A 125 8.95 2.06 -14.90
C PRO A 125 9.24 0.60 -14.58
N ARG A 126 9.71 -0.14 -15.58
CA ARG A 126 10.32 -1.45 -15.35
C ARG A 126 11.65 -1.25 -14.63
N HIS A 127 11.94 -2.11 -13.68
CA HIS A 127 13.31 -2.28 -13.22
C HIS A 127 14.13 -2.96 -14.33
N THR A 128 14.77 -2.16 -15.17
CA THR A 128 15.63 -2.62 -16.28
C THR A 128 17.10 -2.75 -15.90
N ALA A 129 17.47 -2.42 -14.66
CA ALA A 129 18.85 -2.54 -14.20
C ALA A 129 19.32 -4.01 -14.29
N PRO A 130 20.41 -4.31 -15.02
CA PRO A 130 20.89 -5.66 -15.16
C PRO A 130 21.31 -6.22 -13.80
N SER A 131 21.00 -7.51 -13.58
CA SER A 131 21.41 -8.16 -12.33
C SER A 131 22.93 -8.32 -12.29
N SER A 132 23.55 -8.06 -11.14
CA SER A 132 24.98 -8.30 -10.94
C SER A 132 25.23 -9.31 -9.82
N ARG A 133 26.14 -10.25 -10.05
CA ARG A 133 26.58 -11.21 -9.03
C ARG A 133 27.21 -10.50 -7.83
N ALA A 134 27.94 -9.41 -8.06
CA ALA A 134 28.52 -8.62 -6.97
C ALA A 134 27.41 -7.96 -6.12
N THR A 135 26.41 -7.36 -6.76
CA THR A 135 25.27 -6.74 -6.08
C THR A 135 24.47 -7.78 -5.28
N LEU A 136 24.20 -8.95 -5.85
CA LEU A 136 23.52 -10.03 -5.14
C LEU A 136 24.28 -10.46 -3.87
N SER A 137 25.60 -10.69 -3.98
CA SER A 137 26.45 -11.04 -2.84
C SER A 137 26.44 -9.96 -1.74
N SER A 138 26.50 -8.69 -2.15
CA SER A 138 26.39 -7.55 -1.23
C SER A 138 25.05 -7.50 -0.50
N ILE A 139 23.93 -7.68 -1.20
CA ILE A 139 22.59 -7.68 -0.58
C ILE A 139 22.47 -8.87 0.39
N LYS A 140 22.99 -10.05 0.04
CA LYS A 140 23.02 -11.21 0.96
C LYS A 140 23.79 -10.90 2.25
N ARG A 141 25.00 -10.34 2.15
CA ARG A 141 25.77 -9.95 3.34
C ARG A 141 25.02 -8.93 4.21
N LEU A 142 24.37 -7.95 3.59
CA LEU A 142 23.56 -6.96 4.31
C LEU A 142 22.34 -7.61 4.97
N TRP A 143 21.68 -8.54 4.28
CA TRP A 143 20.58 -9.32 4.80
C TRP A 143 20.97 -10.04 6.09
N ASP A 144 22.07 -10.80 6.08
CA ASP A 144 22.52 -11.55 7.25
C ASP A 144 22.74 -10.64 8.47
N ILE A 145 23.31 -9.44 8.24
CA ILE A 145 23.53 -8.45 9.30
C ILE A 145 22.21 -7.94 9.86
N TYR A 146 21.30 -7.45 9.00
CA TYR A 146 20.05 -6.84 9.46
C TYR A 146 19.07 -7.87 10.01
N GLN A 147 19.05 -9.09 9.47
CA GLN A 147 18.27 -10.19 10.02
C GLN A 147 18.71 -10.51 11.45
N LYS A 148 20.02 -10.59 11.70
CA LYS A 148 20.57 -10.80 13.04
C LYS A 148 20.23 -9.64 13.99
N LEU A 149 20.40 -8.40 13.53
CA LEU A 149 20.05 -7.22 14.32
C LEU A 149 18.56 -7.20 14.69
N TRP A 150 17.69 -7.55 13.74
CA TRP A 150 16.26 -7.67 13.97
C TRP A 150 15.95 -8.76 15.02
N GLN A 151 16.47 -9.97 14.84
CA GLN A 151 16.23 -11.10 15.75
C GLN A 151 16.70 -10.83 17.19
N GLN A 152 17.72 -9.99 17.36
CA GLN A 152 18.25 -9.59 18.68
C GLN A 152 17.50 -8.40 19.30
N SER A 153 16.59 -7.76 18.57
CA SER A 153 15.87 -6.59 19.05
C SER A 153 14.71 -6.96 19.98
N GLN A 154 14.44 -6.08 20.95
CA GLN A 154 13.25 -6.20 21.81
C GLN A 154 11.95 -6.15 20.98
N THR A 155 11.93 -5.35 19.92
CA THR A 155 10.80 -5.22 18.99
C THR A 155 10.46 -6.56 18.32
N CYS A 156 11.45 -7.35 17.93
CA CYS A 156 11.22 -8.70 17.42
C CYS A 156 10.61 -9.62 18.48
N SER A 157 11.18 -9.62 19.70
CA SER A 157 10.66 -10.45 20.80
C SER A 157 9.19 -10.14 21.10
N VAL A 158 8.83 -8.86 21.18
CA VAL A 158 7.44 -8.41 21.40
C VAL A 158 6.54 -8.84 20.23
N LEU A 159 6.99 -8.67 18.98
CA LEU A 159 6.20 -9.09 17.82
C LEU A 159 5.95 -10.60 17.84
N MET A 160 6.97 -11.41 18.16
CA MET A 160 6.82 -12.86 18.23
C MET A 160 5.93 -13.30 19.39
N GLU A 161 5.95 -12.59 20.52
CA GLU A 161 5.03 -12.83 21.63
C GLU A 161 3.58 -12.57 21.21
N ILE A 162 3.31 -11.47 20.49
CA ILE A 162 1.97 -11.16 19.96
C ILE A 162 1.53 -12.25 18.96
N MET A 163 2.40 -12.61 18.00
CA MET A 163 2.10 -13.67 17.02
C MET A 163 1.87 -15.04 17.67
N GLY A 164 2.60 -15.35 18.74
CA GLY A 164 2.44 -16.60 19.50
C GLY A 164 1.17 -16.67 20.33
N LYS A 165 0.53 -15.52 20.60
CA LYS A 165 -0.73 -15.41 21.35
C LYS A 165 -1.92 -15.10 20.45
N LEU A 166 -1.80 -15.29 19.13
CA LEU A 166 -2.94 -15.12 18.24
C LEU A 166 -4.09 -16.03 18.69
N PRO A 167 -5.33 -15.51 18.75
CA PRO A 167 -6.48 -16.30 19.14
C PRO A 167 -6.70 -17.51 18.22
N PRO A 168 -7.24 -18.64 18.71
CA PRO A 168 -7.47 -19.83 17.89
C PRO A 168 -8.39 -19.62 16.67
N HIS A 169 -9.28 -18.62 16.73
CA HIS A 169 -10.16 -18.28 15.59
C HIS A 169 -9.42 -17.54 14.46
N CYS A 170 -8.23 -16.99 14.73
CA CYS A 170 -7.37 -16.34 13.74
C CYS A 170 -6.50 -17.38 13.00
N GLN A 171 -7.14 -18.24 12.22
CA GLN A 171 -6.43 -19.24 11.41
C GLN A 171 -5.79 -18.60 10.18
N VAL A 172 -4.52 -18.19 10.31
CA VAL A 172 -3.77 -17.57 9.20
C VAL A 172 -3.27 -18.65 8.23
N THR A 173 -3.63 -18.52 6.96
CA THR A 173 -3.16 -19.40 5.87
C THR A 173 -2.16 -18.71 4.95
N LYS A 174 -2.18 -17.38 4.92
CA LYS A 174 -1.32 -16.57 4.05
C LYS A 174 -0.82 -15.33 4.77
N VAL A 175 0.41 -14.92 4.46
CA VAL A 175 0.93 -13.58 4.78
C VAL A 175 1.06 -12.82 3.47
N VAL A 176 0.54 -11.60 3.39
CA VAL A 176 0.67 -10.74 2.21
C VAL A 176 1.26 -9.40 2.62
N CYS A 177 2.42 -9.08 2.07
CA CYS A 177 3.16 -7.86 2.37
C CYS A 177 3.03 -6.85 1.22
N PHE A 178 2.75 -5.59 1.57
CA PHE A 178 2.69 -4.46 0.65
C PHE A 178 3.68 -3.37 1.09
N GLY A 179 4.49 -2.89 0.15
CA GLY A 179 5.27 -1.67 0.33
C GLY A 179 6.45 -1.79 1.30
N LEU A 180 7.07 -2.97 1.42
CA LEU A 180 8.26 -3.15 2.27
C LEU A 180 9.54 -2.51 1.68
N GLY A 181 9.46 -1.95 0.46
CA GLY A 181 10.57 -1.37 -0.28
C GLY A 181 11.56 -2.41 -0.83
N ALA A 182 12.41 -2.02 -1.79
CA ALA A 182 13.37 -2.96 -2.33
C ALA A 182 14.52 -3.26 -1.35
N LEU A 183 14.99 -4.52 -1.30
CA LEU A 183 16.28 -4.82 -0.64
C LEU A 183 17.40 -4.08 -1.38
N LEU A 184 17.94 -3.03 -0.75
CA LEU A 184 18.85 -2.06 -1.37
C LEU A 184 18.18 -1.27 -2.51
N PRO A 185 17.35 -0.25 -2.18
CA PRO A 185 16.65 0.58 -3.16
C PRO A 185 17.58 1.26 -4.16
N ASN A 186 17.04 1.74 -5.29
CA ASN A 186 17.84 2.34 -6.36
C ASN A 186 18.79 3.45 -5.87
N ILE A 187 18.32 4.30 -4.95
CA ILE A 187 19.14 5.36 -4.33
C ILE A 187 20.36 4.80 -3.59
N CYS A 188 20.21 3.65 -2.93
CA CYS A 188 21.30 2.91 -2.29
C CYS A 188 22.17 2.22 -3.35
N ARG A 189 21.60 1.63 -4.38
CA ARG A 189 22.33 0.91 -5.44
C ARG A 189 23.30 1.82 -6.20
N THR A 190 22.91 3.06 -6.47
CA THR A 190 23.77 4.05 -7.14
C THR A 190 24.76 4.72 -6.21
N CYS A 191 24.74 4.42 -4.91
CA CYS A 191 25.68 4.94 -3.94
C CYS A 191 26.93 4.05 -3.87
N GLY A 192 28.10 4.62 -4.21
CA GLY A 192 29.39 3.90 -4.20
C GLY A 192 29.80 3.28 -2.86
N LEU A 193 29.13 3.64 -1.75
CA LEU A 193 29.39 3.08 -0.41
C LEU A 193 28.37 2.01 0.02
N CYS A 194 27.13 2.09 -0.44
CA CYS A 194 26.03 1.28 0.10
C CYS A 194 26.15 -0.21 -0.24
N LEU A 195 26.73 -0.52 -1.41
CA LEU A 195 26.96 -1.89 -1.84
C LEU A 195 27.97 -2.64 -0.98
N ASN A 196 28.91 -1.93 -0.33
CA ASN A 196 30.03 -2.56 0.35
C ASN A 196 30.07 -2.32 1.87
N SER A 197 29.19 -1.47 2.40
CA SER A 197 29.28 -1.06 3.81
C SER A 197 27.94 -0.67 4.44
N VAL A 198 27.67 -1.25 5.62
CA VAL A 198 26.59 -0.82 6.55
C VAL A 198 26.84 0.57 7.15
N HIS A 199 28.03 1.14 6.94
CA HIS A 199 28.41 2.45 7.49
C HIS A 199 28.10 3.62 6.56
N CYS A 200 27.46 3.40 5.40
CA CYS A 200 26.93 4.52 4.62
C CYS A 200 25.92 5.30 5.47
N LYS A 201 26.34 6.45 5.99
CA LYS A 201 25.52 7.30 6.89
C LYS A 201 24.34 7.93 6.16
N ILE A 202 24.52 8.26 4.87
CA ILE A 202 23.52 8.94 4.04
C ILE A 202 22.25 8.09 3.89
N HIS A 203 22.41 6.78 3.59
CA HIS A 203 21.28 5.89 3.34
C HIS A 203 21.07 4.86 4.47
N LYS A 204 21.64 5.10 5.66
CA LYS A 204 21.55 4.18 6.80
C LYS A 204 20.09 3.85 7.12
N THR A 205 19.23 4.87 7.18
CA THR A 205 17.82 4.74 7.55
C THR A 205 17.02 3.99 6.50
N THR A 206 17.09 4.39 5.22
CA THR A 206 16.37 3.71 4.12
C THR A 206 16.78 2.24 4.01
N ARG A 207 18.08 1.94 4.14
CA ARG A 207 18.56 0.56 4.14
C ARG A 207 18.06 -0.20 5.37
N SER A 208 18.18 0.38 6.57
CA SER A 208 17.71 -0.26 7.80
C SER A 208 16.23 -0.62 7.72
N ARG A 209 15.39 0.32 7.27
CA ARG A 209 13.95 0.11 7.08
C ARG A 209 13.65 -1.09 6.20
N THR A 210 14.12 -1.05 4.95
CA THR A 210 13.81 -2.08 3.97
C THR A 210 14.25 -3.47 4.43
N PHE A 211 15.46 -3.62 4.96
CA PHE A 211 15.92 -4.92 5.44
C PHE A 211 15.18 -5.39 6.72
N THR A 212 15.00 -4.52 7.71
CA THR A 212 14.33 -4.87 8.97
C THR A 212 12.85 -5.25 8.75
N GLN A 213 12.14 -4.54 7.86
CA GLN A 213 10.75 -4.84 7.55
C GLN A 213 10.57 -6.22 6.90
N HIS A 214 11.48 -6.60 5.99
CA HIS A 214 11.49 -7.95 5.42
C HIS A 214 11.89 -9.00 6.46
N ALA A 215 12.84 -8.69 7.35
CA ALA A 215 13.22 -9.60 8.43
C ALA A 215 12.03 -9.87 9.38
N ALA A 216 11.21 -8.85 9.67
CA ALA A 216 9.98 -9.00 10.42
C ALA A 216 8.96 -9.89 9.70
N ALA A 217 8.74 -9.68 8.40
CA ALA A 217 7.85 -10.52 7.59
C ALA A 217 8.29 -12.00 7.60
N VAL A 218 9.61 -12.24 7.47
CA VAL A 218 10.19 -13.60 7.57
C VAL A 218 9.98 -14.19 8.96
N SER A 219 10.22 -13.43 10.03
CA SER A 219 9.99 -13.90 11.41
C SER A 219 8.53 -14.29 11.64
N ILE A 220 7.57 -13.46 11.20
CA ILE A 220 6.13 -13.75 11.30
C ILE A 220 5.81 -15.03 10.52
N MET A 221 6.26 -15.13 9.26
CA MET A 221 6.04 -16.31 8.42
C MET A 221 6.56 -17.59 9.09
N LEU A 222 7.79 -17.57 9.60
CA LEU A 222 8.40 -18.73 10.27
C LEU A 222 7.66 -19.11 11.55
N MET A 223 7.22 -18.12 12.34
CA MET A 223 6.44 -18.35 13.55
C MET A 223 5.09 -19.01 13.23
N LEU A 224 4.34 -18.46 12.27
CA LEU A 224 3.04 -18.99 11.89
C LEU A 224 3.14 -20.37 11.21
N ARG A 225 4.26 -20.65 10.52
CA ARG A 225 4.52 -21.97 9.93
C ARG A 225 4.70 -23.09 10.96
N GLN A 226 4.99 -22.78 12.22
CA GLN A 226 5.00 -23.78 13.29
C GLN A 226 3.61 -24.39 13.51
N GLN A 227 2.55 -23.61 13.25
CA GLN A 227 1.15 -24.04 13.36
C GLN A 227 0.59 -24.49 12.01
N ASN A 228 1.02 -23.86 10.91
CA ASN A 228 0.59 -24.18 9.56
C ASN A 228 1.79 -24.30 8.60
N PRO A 229 2.37 -25.50 8.43
CA PRO A 229 3.52 -25.71 7.57
C PRO A 229 3.31 -25.33 6.10
N HIS A 230 2.06 -25.25 5.65
CA HIS A 230 1.70 -24.90 4.27
C HIS A 230 1.44 -23.40 4.06
N LEU A 231 1.66 -22.57 5.09
CA LEU A 231 1.46 -21.13 4.99
C LEU A 231 2.33 -20.52 3.89
N GLN A 232 1.65 -19.79 2.99
CA GLN A 232 2.29 -19.06 1.90
C GLN A 232 2.57 -17.62 2.33
N CYS A 233 3.68 -17.07 1.86
CA CYS A 233 4.05 -15.68 2.11
C CYS A 233 4.26 -14.98 0.78
N TYR A 234 3.56 -13.88 0.58
CA TYR A 234 3.60 -13.07 -0.62
C TYR A 234 4.15 -11.69 -0.30
N SER A 235 4.88 -11.11 -1.25
CA SER A 235 5.28 -9.72 -1.15
C SER A 235 5.13 -8.97 -2.47
N GLN A 236 4.54 -7.78 -2.41
CA GLN A 236 4.33 -6.89 -3.53
C GLN A 236 5.06 -5.57 -3.29
N GLU A 237 6.08 -5.32 -4.11
CA GLU A 237 6.80 -4.05 -4.16
C GLU A 237 7.21 -3.76 -5.61
N PRO A 238 6.69 -2.67 -6.21
CA PRO A 238 7.11 -2.19 -7.51
C PRO A 238 8.62 -2.09 -7.71
N GLU A 239 9.37 -1.72 -6.67
CA GLU A 239 10.81 -1.49 -6.76
C GLU A 239 11.69 -2.74 -6.67
N TYR A 240 11.10 -3.95 -6.55
CA TYR A 240 11.91 -5.17 -6.44
C TYR A 240 12.76 -5.45 -7.67
N SER A 241 14.06 -5.26 -7.49
CA SER A 241 15.08 -5.65 -8.46
C SER A 241 15.19 -7.18 -8.64
N PRO A 242 15.82 -7.66 -9.73
CA PRO A 242 16.09 -9.08 -9.92
C PRO A 242 16.84 -9.73 -8.74
N GLU A 243 17.78 -9.02 -8.10
CA GLU A 243 18.50 -9.53 -6.93
C GLU A 243 17.60 -9.63 -5.69
N CYS A 244 16.72 -8.64 -5.47
CA CYS A 244 15.74 -8.71 -4.38
C CYS A 244 14.87 -9.96 -4.56
N ARG A 245 14.34 -10.17 -5.77
CA ARG A 245 13.48 -11.32 -6.09
C ARG A 245 14.19 -12.65 -5.86
N ASN A 246 15.48 -12.72 -6.20
CA ASN A 246 16.29 -13.92 -5.94
C ASN A 246 16.40 -14.21 -4.44
N ILE A 247 16.74 -13.19 -3.64
CA ILE A 247 16.87 -13.35 -2.19
C ILE A 247 15.53 -13.71 -1.55
N LEU A 248 14.45 -13.01 -1.88
CA LEU A 248 13.11 -13.26 -1.33
C LEU A 248 12.61 -14.66 -1.67
N ARG A 249 12.84 -15.14 -2.90
CA ARG A 249 12.54 -16.53 -3.27
C ARG A 249 13.33 -17.53 -2.43
N GLY A 250 14.60 -17.26 -2.15
CA GLY A 250 15.43 -18.08 -1.26
C GLY A 250 14.99 -18.05 0.21
N LEU A 251 14.09 -17.15 0.58
CA LEU A 251 13.47 -17.04 1.90
C LEU A 251 12.02 -17.55 1.88
N ASP A 252 11.62 -18.30 0.84
CA ASP A 252 10.25 -18.81 0.63
C ASP A 252 9.16 -17.73 0.57
N ILE A 253 9.51 -16.54 0.09
CA ILE A 253 8.58 -15.45 -0.20
C ILE A 253 8.28 -15.42 -1.70
N ILE A 254 7.00 -15.51 -2.04
CA ILE A 254 6.47 -15.41 -3.40
C ILE A 254 6.34 -13.93 -3.75
N VAL A 255 7.23 -13.43 -4.59
CA VAL A 255 7.13 -12.06 -5.10
C VAL A 255 6.05 -11.99 -6.18
N VAL A 256 5.08 -11.10 -5.99
CA VAL A 256 3.98 -10.88 -6.94
C VAL A 256 4.09 -9.49 -7.57
N ASP A 257 3.72 -9.41 -8.85
CA ASP A 257 3.83 -8.19 -9.64
C ASP A 257 2.53 -7.39 -9.66
N GLY A 258 2.69 -6.08 -9.84
CA GLY A 258 1.57 -5.17 -10.10
C GLY A 258 0.59 -5.07 -8.95
N HIS A 259 -0.59 -5.62 -9.15
CA HIS A 259 -1.74 -5.54 -8.25
C HIS A 259 -2.17 -6.93 -7.74
N LYS A 260 -1.42 -7.98 -8.08
CA LYS A 260 -1.76 -9.38 -7.81
C LYS A 260 -1.73 -9.71 -6.32
N GLY A 261 -0.98 -8.97 -5.50
CA GLY A 261 -1.02 -9.10 -4.05
C GLY A 261 -2.43 -8.91 -3.50
N PHE A 262 -3.25 -8.02 -4.07
CA PHE A 262 -4.65 -7.86 -3.65
C PHE A 262 -5.52 -9.09 -3.96
N LEU A 263 -5.17 -9.85 -4.99
CA LEU A 263 -5.87 -11.10 -5.34
C LEU A 263 -5.55 -12.23 -4.35
N GLU A 264 -4.40 -12.18 -3.69
CA GLU A 264 -4.00 -13.17 -2.69
C GLU A 264 -4.64 -12.95 -1.31
N VAL A 265 -5.23 -11.78 -1.04
CA VAL A 265 -5.81 -11.47 0.27
C VAL A 265 -7.22 -12.06 0.38
N ASP A 266 -7.47 -12.71 1.52
CA ASP A 266 -8.77 -13.21 1.96
C ASP A 266 -8.95 -13.05 3.49
N ASP A 267 -10.05 -13.61 4.00
CA ASP A 267 -10.45 -13.54 5.39
C ASP A 267 -9.53 -14.34 6.35
N ARG A 268 -8.60 -15.14 5.83
CA ARG A 268 -7.60 -15.94 6.55
C ARG A 268 -6.17 -15.45 6.31
N THR A 269 -6.04 -14.22 5.80
CA THR A 269 -4.75 -13.61 5.53
C THR A 269 -4.26 -12.79 6.74
N LEU A 270 -2.94 -12.74 6.94
CA LEU A 270 -2.26 -11.68 7.69
C LEU A 270 -1.70 -10.67 6.69
N VAL A 271 -2.12 -9.42 6.79
CA VAL A 271 -1.64 -8.34 5.92
C VAL A 271 -0.58 -7.52 6.64
N ILE A 272 0.54 -7.25 5.96
CA ILE A 272 1.55 -6.28 6.40
C ILE A 272 1.58 -5.15 5.36
N SER A 273 1.33 -3.91 5.77
CA SER A 273 1.35 -2.74 4.88
C SER A 273 2.05 -1.58 5.56
N ILE A 274 3.17 -1.09 5.02
CA ILE A 274 3.95 -0.04 5.70
C ILE A 274 4.06 1.19 4.80
N LYS A 275 3.17 2.16 5.00
CA LYS A 275 3.10 3.44 4.24
C LYS A 275 3.26 3.28 2.72
N PRO A 276 2.47 2.39 2.06
CA PRO A 276 2.59 2.19 0.63
C PRO A 276 2.13 3.43 -0.17
N ALA A 277 2.48 3.43 -1.45
CA ALA A 277 2.10 4.48 -2.41
C ALA A 277 0.70 4.26 -3.05
N VAL A 278 -0.05 3.27 -2.56
CA VAL A 278 -1.36 2.84 -3.07
C VAL A 278 -2.31 2.65 -1.87
N PRO A 279 -3.63 2.74 -2.05
CA PRO A 279 -4.59 2.70 -0.96
C PRO A 279 -4.85 1.29 -0.43
N VAL A 280 -3.83 0.61 0.09
CA VAL A 280 -3.96 -0.73 0.66
C VAL A 280 -5.02 -0.75 1.75
N LYS A 281 -5.07 0.27 2.63
CA LYS A 281 -6.05 0.30 3.73
C LYS A 281 -7.48 0.22 3.23
N GLN A 282 -7.85 1.07 2.26
CA GLN A 282 -9.20 1.11 1.70
C GLN A 282 -9.51 -0.13 0.85
N ILE A 283 -8.56 -0.61 0.06
CA ILE A 283 -8.75 -1.83 -0.75
C ILE A 283 -9.01 -3.03 0.17
N ILE A 284 -8.15 -3.27 1.15
CA ILE A 284 -8.25 -4.43 2.05
C ILE A 284 -9.54 -4.41 2.87
N THR A 285 -9.98 -3.22 3.28
CA THR A 285 -11.25 -3.00 3.98
C THR A 285 -12.43 -3.55 3.17
N GLU A 286 -12.42 -3.35 1.85
CA GLU A 286 -13.55 -3.73 0.99
C GLU A 286 -13.42 -5.14 0.41
N LEU A 287 -12.20 -5.67 0.30
CA LEU A 287 -11.99 -6.97 -0.35
C LEU A 287 -12.17 -8.18 0.57
N ALA A 288 -11.69 -8.12 1.82
CA ALA A 288 -11.35 -9.37 2.51
C ALA A 288 -11.53 -9.40 4.03
N ARG A 289 -11.38 -8.26 4.73
CA ARG A 289 -11.37 -8.22 6.21
C ARG A 289 -10.44 -9.29 6.82
N PRO A 290 -9.11 -9.19 6.63
CA PRO A 290 -8.13 -10.23 6.98
C PRO A 290 -8.16 -10.63 8.47
N ALA A 291 -7.63 -11.81 8.80
CA ALA A 291 -7.57 -12.29 10.19
C ALA A 291 -6.69 -11.40 11.09
N VAL A 292 -5.59 -10.88 10.53
CA VAL A 292 -4.66 -9.98 11.22
C VAL A 292 -4.23 -8.89 10.24
N ILE A 293 -4.16 -7.64 10.71
CA ILE A 293 -3.67 -6.50 9.94
C ILE A 293 -2.54 -5.84 10.72
N ILE A 294 -1.41 -5.63 10.06
CA ILE A 294 -0.27 -4.86 10.58
C ILE A 294 -0.05 -3.73 9.59
N TRP A 295 -0.38 -2.50 9.99
CA TRP A 295 -0.14 -1.35 9.13
C TRP A 295 0.22 -0.08 9.90
N ASP A 296 0.65 0.96 9.17
CA ASP A 296 0.94 2.25 9.78
C ASP A 296 -0.25 2.76 10.59
N ALA A 297 0.06 3.26 11.78
CA ALA A 297 -0.94 3.77 12.70
C ALA A 297 -1.75 4.89 12.05
N MET A 298 -2.96 5.06 12.55
CA MET A 298 -3.91 6.05 12.05
C MET A 298 -3.35 7.47 12.24
N ASP A 299 -2.78 8.03 11.18
CA ASP A 299 -2.56 9.48 11.11
C ASP A 299 -3.95 10.12 10.86
N GLY A 300 -4.25 11.27 11.49
CA GLY A 300 -5.57 11.89 11.66
C GLY A 300 -6.47 12.06 10.42
N ASP A 301 -7.69 12.53 10.68
CA ASP A 301 -8.90 12.55 9.85
C ASP A 301 -8.73 12.93 8.36
N GLU A 302 -9.77 12.70 7.55
CA GLU A 302 -9.84 13.07 6.12
C GLU A 302 -9.63 14.58 5.85
N ARG A 303 -9.37 15.39 6.90
CA ARG A 303 -9.19 16.85 6.96
C ARG A 303 -8.36 17.34 8.18
N ASP A 304 -7.27 16.70 8.62
CA ASP A 304 -6.47 17.26 9.74
C ASP A 304 -5.46 18.33 9.25
N PRO A 305 -5.63 19.63 9.58
CA PRO A 305 -4.83 20.69 8.99
C PRO A 305 -3.45 20.93 9.62
N ASP A 306 -3.14 20.37 10.80
CA ASP A 306 -2.14 20.97 11.71
C ASP A 306 -1.01 20.05 12.24
N GLU A 307 -0.59 19.05 11.47
CA GLU A 307 0.78 18.52 11.57
C GLU A 307 1.46 18.50 10.19
N GLY A 308 2.23 19.54 9.85
CA GLY A 308 3.08 19.54 8.66
C GLY A 308 2.34 19.26 7.34
N ASN A 309 1.10 19.77 7.26
CA ASN A 309 0.01 19.34 6.41
C ASN A 309 0.38 18.82 4.99
N PRO A 310 0.28 17.50 4.74
CA PRO A 310 0.34 16.94 3.40
C PRO A 310 -0.88 17.27 2.53
N ASP A 311 -1.97 17.88 3.04
CA ASP A 311 -3.25 18.19 2.35
C ASP A 311 -3.23 19.36 1.35
N LYS A 312 -2.09 20.00 1.12
CA LYS A 312 -1.98 21.04 0.09
C LYS A 312 -1.41 20.46 -1.19
N TRP A 313 -2.12 20.70 -2.29
CA TRP A 313 -1.58 20.54 -3.63
C TRP A 313 -0.24 21.26 -3.75
N GLN A 314 0.80 20.55 -4.17
CA GLN A 314 2.14 21.12 -4.34
C GLN A 314 2.41 21.33 -5.83
N LEU A 315 2.72 22.57 -6.22
CA LEU A 315 3.16 22.84 -7.59
C LEU A 315 4.64 22.48 -7.69
N LEU A 316 4.93 21.38 -8.38
CA LEU A 316 6.29 20.93 -8.62
C LEU A 316 6.70 21.34 -10.03
N THR A 317 7.94 21.80 -10.16
CA THR A 317 8.56 22.05 -11.46
C THR A 317 9.53 20.92 -11.76
N ARG A 318 9.40 20.31 -12.93
CA ARG A 318 10.28 19.26 -13.42
C ARG A 318 10.55 19.45 -14.89
N ASN A 319 11.82 19.51 -15.27
CA ASN A 319 12.26 19.68 -16.66
C ASN A 319 11.59 20.88 -17.35
N GLY A 320 11.40 21.99 -16.62
CA GLY A 320 10.71 23.18 -17.11
C GLY A 320 9.18 23.08 -17.19
N SER A 321 8.59 21.92 -16.89
CA SER A 321 7.13 21.72 -16.85
C SER A 321 6.61 21.75 -15.41
N GLN A 322 5.48 22.43 -15.20
CA GLN A 322 4.81 22.50 -13.90
C GLN A 322 3.71 21.44 -13.79
N TYR A 323 3.67 20.73 -12.67
CA TYR A 323 2.63 19.75 -12.38
C TYR A 323 2.20 19.83 -10.91
N TRP A 324 0.92 19.61 -10.66
CA TRP A 324 0.35 19.57 -9.32
C TRP A 324 0.50 18.16 -8.73
N GLN A 325 1.22 18.03 -7.62
CA GLN A 325 1.28 16.81 -6.84
C GLN A 325 0.10 16.78 -5.86
N SER A 326 -0.68 15.70 -5.93
CA SER A 326 -1.82 15.48 -5.04
C SER A 326 -1.34 15.24 -3.61
N PRO A 327 -2.01 15.84 -2.61
CA PRO A 327 -1.75 15.56 -1.21
C PRO A 327 -2.01 14.09 -0.82
N TYR A 328 -2.94 13.44 -1.51
CA TYR A 328 -3.42 12.08 -1.20
C TYR A 328 -2.57 10.99 -1.87
N GLY A 329 -1.25 11.19 -1.94
CA GLY A 329 -0.31 10.25 -2.56
C GLY A 329 0.13 9.08 -1.67
N VAL A 330 -0.38 9.01 -0.44
CA VAL A 330 -0.10 7.94 0.54
C VAL A 330 -1.29 6.98 0.63
N ASP A 331 -1.30 6.12 1.64
CA ASP A 331 -2.35 5.14 1.94
C ASP A 331 -3.27 5.66 3.06
N PRO A 332 -4.14 6.65 2.79
CA PRO A 332 -4.96 7.27 3.82
C PRO A 332 -6.06 6.32 4.28
N ASP A 333 -6.36 6.41 5.56
CA ASP A 333 -7.55 5.81 6.13
C ASP A 333 -8.83 6.46 5.61
N SER A 334 -9.91 5.69 5.61
CA SER A 334 -11.25 6.17 5.30
C SER A 334 -12.18 5.96 6.48
N SER A 335 -13.33 6.65 6.48
CA SER A 335 -14.42 6.35 7.42
C SER A 335 -14.80 4.85 7.47
N ARG A 336 -14.79 4.14 6.33
CA ARG A 336 -15.07 2.69 6.29
C ARG A 336 -13.95 1.87 6.94
N THR A 337 -12.69 2.22 6.67
CA THR A 337 -11.53 1.57 7.29
C THR A 337 -11.54 1.75 8.80
N ARG A 338 -11.80 2.98 9.28
CA ARG A 338 -11.96 3.28 10.71
C ARG A 338 -13.08 2.46 11.33
N ASN A 339 -14.26 2.45 10.71
CA ASN A 339 -15.39 1.66 11.22
C ASN A 339 -15.06 0.16 11.28
N MET A 340 -14.47 -0.41 10.23
CA MET A 340 -14.04 -1.81 10.25
C MET A 340 -13.11 -2.07 11.43
N LEU A 341 -12.05 -1.27 11.60
CA LEU A 341 -11.11 -1.46 12.70
C LEU A 341 -11.77 -1.31 14.08
N THR A 342 -12.62 -0.30 14.27
CA THR A 342 -13.27 -0.01 15.55
C THR A 342 -14.24 -1.11 15.98
N TYR A 343 -15.02 -1.66 15.05
CA TYR A 343 -16.09 -2.59 15.40
C TYR A 343 -15.71 -4.05 15.21
N GLU A 344 -14.70 -4.35 14.38
CA GLU A 344 -14.40 -5.73 13.98
C GLU A 344 -13.03 -6.22 14.43
N TYR A 345 -12.17 -5.33 14.94
CA TYR A 345 -10.81 -5.67 15.35
C TYR A 345 -10.49 -5.22 16.78
N ALA A 346 -9.70 -6.03 17.47
CA ALA A 346 -9.00 -5.60 18.66
C ALA A 346 -7.64 -5.01 18.26
N SER A 347 -7.35 -3.78 18.71
CA SER A 347 -6.02 -3.18 18.55
C SER A 347 -5.09 -3.69 19.64
N VAL A 348 -3.90 -4.13 19.25
CA VAL A 348 -2.81 -4.54 20.15
C VAL A 348 -1.70 -3.50 20.02
N PRO A 349 -1.36 -2.77 21.10
CA PRO A 349 -0.27 -1.82 21.08
C PRO A 349 1.03 -2.52 20.70
N PHE A 350 1.70 -2.00 19.67
CA PHE A 350 3.04 -2.40 19.31
C PHE A 350 3.98 -1.22 19.57
N PRO A 351 4.87 -1.29 20.59
CA PRO A 351 5.78 -0.19 20.91
C PRO A 351 6.71 0.16 19.74
N GLY A 352 6.80 -0.73 18.74
CA GLY A 352 7.36 -0.46 17.44
C GLY A 352 8.87 -0.27 17.44
N ASP A 353 9.42 -0.21 16.23
CA ASP A 353 10.71 0.42 15.98
C ASP A 353 10.40 1.57 15.03
N VAL A 354 10.16 2.76 15.60
CA VAL A 354 9.70 3.95 14.86
C VAL A 354 10.67 4.33 13.74
N LEU A 355 11.97 4.02 13.91
CA LEU A 355 12.95 4.26 12.86
C LEU A 355 12.69 3.38 11.65
N ASN A 356 12.45 2.08 11.86
CA ASN A 356 12.33 1.09 10.79
C ASN A 356 10.91 0.91 10.27
N PHE A 357 9.89 1.18 11.06
CA PHE A 357 8.50 0.94 10.70
C PHE A 357 7.62 2.20 10.73
N GLY A 358 8.06 3.26 11.39
CA GLY A 358 7.15 4.34 11.81
C GLY A 358 6.21 3.86 12.92
N PRO A 359 5.15 4.62 13.22
CA PRO A 359 4.11 4.14 14.12
C PRO A 359 3.33 3.02 13.41
N LEU A 360 3.14 1.88 14.09
CA LEU A 360 2.43 0.71 13.58
C LEU A 360 1.37 0.27 14.57
N ASP A 361 0.22 -0.12 14.04
CA ASP A 361 -0.82 -0.81 14.78
C ASP A 361 -0.91 -2.27 14.33
N ILE A 362 -1.21 -3.16 15.29
CA ILE A 362 -1.54 -4.55 15.03
C ILE A 362 -3.01 -4.74 15.40
N HIS A 363 -3.81 -5.14 14.42
CA HIS A 363 -5.23 -5.37 14.58
C HIS A 363 -5.54 -6.85 14.38
N ILE A 364 -6.23 -7.45 15.36
CA ILE A 364 -6.62 -8.86 15.35
C ILE A 364 -8.14 -8.93 15.24
N ARG A 365 -8.66 -9.64 14.24
CA ARG A 365 -10.10 -9.71 14.00
C ARG A 365 -10.81 -10.38 15.17
N GLN A 366 -11.93 -9.80 15.61
CA GLN A 366 -12.76 -10.36 16.68
C GLN A 366 -13.60 -11.55 16.17
N PRO A 367 -14.02 -12.46 17.05
CA PRO A 367 -15.01 -13.49 16.72
C PRO A 367 -16.33 -12.86 16.26
N ALA A 368 -17.05 -13.54 15.35
CA ALA A 368 -18.34 -13.07 14.86
C ALA A 368 -19.37 -12.84 15.99
N ASP A 369 -19.34 -13.68 17.03
CA ASP A 369 -20.26 -13.61 18.17
C ASP A 369 -20.06 -12.34 19.02
N THR A 370 -18.84 -11.83 19.09
CA THR A 370 -18.53 -10.57 19.78
C THR A 370 -19.09 -9.36 19.01
N MET A 371 -19.13 -9.44 17.68
CA MET A 371 -19.64 -8.36 16.82
C MET A 371 -21.17 -8.24 16.83
N ALA A 372 -21.89 -9.35 17.06
CA ALA A 372 -23.36 -9.37 17.09
C ALA A 372 -23.97 -8.81 18.40
N GLY A 373 -23.19 -8.70 19.48
CA GLY A 373 -23.65 -8.21 20.80
C GLY A 373 -23.51 -6.70 21.03
N GLY A 374 -22.98 -5.95 20.05
CA GLY A 374 -22.62 -4.54 20.20
C GLY A 374 -23.79 -3.55 20.09
N SER A 375 -24.73 -3.59 21.02
CA SER A 375 -25.39 -2.35 21.45
C SER A 375 -24.41 -1.59 22.35
N ALA A 376 -24.17 -0.32 22.05
CA ALA A 376 -23.16 0.53 22.68
C ALA A 376 -23.24 0.50 24.22
N LEU A 377 -22.31 -0.22 24.87
CA LEU A 377 -22.01 -0.01 26.28
C LEU A 377 -21.10 1.22 26.40
N GLN A 378 -21.73 2.38 26.62
CA GLN A 378 -21.06 3.53 27.22
C GLN A 378 -20.57 3.12 28.62
N ILE A 379 -19.27 2.92 28.78
CA ILE A 379 -18.67 2.82 30.12
C ILE A 379 -18.41 4.24 30.59
N GLY A 380 -19.25 4.68 31.54
CA GLY A 380 -19.22 6.00 32.16
C GLY A 380 -17.88 6.29 32.83
N GLY A 381 -17.44 7.54 32.69
CA GLY A 381 -16.26 8.06 33.37
C GLY A 381 -16.45 8.08 34.89
N ALA A 382 -15.55 7.41 35.60
CA ALA A 382 -15.34 7.67 37.01
C ALA A 382 -14.43 8.91 37.15
N THR A 383 -15.01 9.96 37.70
CA THR A 383 -14.37 11.22 38.11
C THR A 383 -13.20 10.97 39.07
N ALA A 384 -12.04 11.54 38.74
CA ALA A 384 -10.91 11.67 39.65
C ALA A 384 -11.29 12.61 40.81
N GLY A 385 -11.37 12.06 42.01
CA GLY A 385 -11.49 12.81 43.25
C GLY A 385 -10.14 13.43 43.64
N THR A 386 -10.15 14.76 43.78
CA THR A 386 -9.13 15.55 44.45
C THR A 386 -9.02 15.15 45.91
N LEU A 387 -7.81 14.85 46.40
CA LEU A 387 -7.47 14.94 47.81
C LEU A 387 -6.02 15.42 47.97
N LEU A 388 -5.94 16.67 48.42
CA LEU A 388 -4.94 17.37 49.26
C LEU A 388 -3.44 17.04 49.09
#